data_AF-A0A7J2JYB4-F1
#
_entry.id   AF-A0A7J2JYB4-F1
#
_cell.length_a   1.000
_cell.length_b   1.000
_cell.length_c   1.000
_cell.angle_alpha   90.00
_cell.angle_beta   90.00
_cell.angle_gamma   90.00
#
_symmetry.space_group_name_H-M   'P 1'
#
loop_
_entity.id
_entity.type
_entity.pdbx_description
1 polymer ?
#
loop_
_entity_poly.entity_id
_entity_poly.type
_entity_poly.pdbx_seq_one_letter_code
_entity_poly.pdbx_strand_id
1 'polypeptide(L)'
;MRPWPSQVPTFVIAGVWGRAELIRLAMEAQDTCQQRHITTVLLVKNTWRALDIIRVLSMAVDSARRAGRIEPVSVEALSALRWEVYASLQNLLDGLAMLISALRLRKPSTYAELGTVLHEHGIIGPADERLVKHVARTRNVVAHAYRRLEVDELMDIAHEPLPSLEELVEKLISFVKERRLDPSNEGIPERLSDVFKRNDILLAYLFGSRARGDAREESDYDFAILFGRAVGVLGEVELAIEIADALGIPADRVDVISLDRADLDLAFKVIREGKLVYARDEDTRRRFEARVLVDALDFHDLMDIYVARLGTRK
;
A
#
# COMPACT_ATOMS: atom_id res chain seq x y z
N MET A 1 4.73 38.42 -32.89
CA MET A 1 3.40 38.65 -32.27
C MET A 1 2.31 38.31 -33.27
N ARG A 2 1.70 37.12 -33.13
CA ARG A 2 0.38 36.79 -33.65
C ARG A 2 -0.31 35.86 -32.63
N PRO A 3 -1.63 35.99 -32.43
CA PRO A 3 -2.31 35.54 -31.23
C PRO A 3 -2.79 34.09 -31.32
N TRP A 4 -2.92 33.44 -30.17
CA TRP A 4 -3.61 32.17 -30.01
C TRP A 4 -5.11 32.34 -30.35
N PRO A 5 -5.74 31.45 -31.14
CA PRO A 5 -7.17 31.45 -31.27
C PRO A 5 -7.81 30.78 -30.05
N SER A 6 -8.61 31.57 -29.37
CA SER A 6 -9.62 31.20 -28.39
C SER A 6 -10.77 30.45 -29.05
N GLN A 7 -10.81 29.11 -28.95
CA GLN A 7 -12.04 28.32 -29.05
C GLN A 7 -11.91 27.07 -28.17
N VAL A 8 -12.58 27.08 -27.02
CA VAL A 8 -12.88 25.89 -26.22
C VAL A 8 -14.25 25.38 -26.68
N PRO A 9 -14.39 24.15 -27.19
CA PRO A 9 -15.69 23.52 -27.27
C PRO A 9 -15.99 22.83 -25.95
N THR A 10 -17.06 23.29 -25.31
CA THR A 10 -17.80 22.57 -24.28
C THR A 10 -18.35 21.27 -24.89
N PHE A 11 -18.07 20.11 -24.31
CA PHE A 11 -18.85 18.89 -24.55
C PHE A 11 -19.20 18.19 -23.24
N VAL A 12 -20.46 17.79 -23.16
CA VAL A 12 -21.19 17.22 -22.03
C VAL A 12 -21.05 15.68 -22.02
N ILE A 13 -20.77 15.15 -20.83
CA ILE A 13 -21.00 13.81 -20.22
C ILE A 13 -21.27 12.57 -21.11
N ALA A 14 -20.55 11.49 -20.76
CA ALA A 14 -20.79 10.03 -20.95
C ALA A 14 -20.08 9.32 -22.11
N GLY A 15 -19.39 8.21 -21.78
CA GLY A 15 -19.02 7.15 -22.73
C GLY A 15 -17.60 6.59 -22.54
N VAL A 16 -17.51 5.44 -21.85
CA VAL A 16 -16.53 4.35 -22.00
C VAL A 16 -15.24 4.70 -22.80
N TRP A 17 -14.12 4.90 -22.10
CA TRP A 17 -12.81 4.94 -22.73
C TRP A 17 -12.27 3.52 -22.90
N GLY A 18 -12.14 3.08 -24.16
CA GLY A 18 -11.52 1.81 -24.53
C GLY A 18 -10.02 1.81 -24.26
N ARG A 19 -9.50 0.67 -23.76
CA ARG A 19 -8.09 0.42 -23.41
C ARG A 19 -7.07 0.83 -24.49
N ALA A 20 -7.45 0.85 -25.76
CA ALA A 20 -6.56 1.16 -26.87
C ALA A 20 -6.14 2.65 -26.94
N GLU A 21 -7.00 3.58 -26.52
CA GLU A 21 -6.73 5.02 -26.65
C GLU A 21 -5.88 5.56 -25.49
N LEU A 22 -5.99 4.92 -24.31
CA LEU A 22 -5.09 5.13 -23.16
C LEU A 22 -3.67 4.64 -23.45
N ILE A 23 -3.50 3.55 -24.20
CA ILE A 23 -2.18 3.05 -24.59
C ILE A 23 -1.54 4.00 -25.61
N ARG A 24 -2.31 4.54 -26.56
CA ARG A 24 -1.81 5.52 -27.54
C ARG A 24 -1.30 6.81 -26.88
N LEU A 25 -2.06 7.35 -25.93
CA LEU A 25 -1.66 8.53 -25.14
C LEU A 25 -0.45 8.26 -24.22
N ALA A 26 -0.31 7.03 -23.72
CA ALA A 26 0.86 6.62 -22.92
C ALA A 26 2.13 6.45 -23.79
N MET A 27 1.98 6.05 -25.05
CA MET A 27 3.09 5.93 -26.00
C MET A 27 3.54 7.29 -26.56
N GLU A 28 2.63 8.24 -26.77
CA GLU A 28 2.97 9.59 -27.25
C GLU A 28 3.66 10.48 -26.19
N ALA A 29 3.61 10.11 -24.90
CA ALA A 29 4.18 10.88 -23.78
C ALA A 29 5.64 10.52 -23.42
N GLN A 30 6.38 9.87 -24.33
CA GLN A 30 7.67 9.22 -24.04
C GLN A 30 8.87 10.15 -23.79
N ASP A 31 8.72 11.47 -23.86
CA ASP A 31 9.86 12.39 -23.96
C ASP A 31 10.16 13.30 -22.76
N THR A 32 9.55 13.12 -21.60
CA THR A 32 9.97 13.86 -20.39
C THR A 32 9.95 13.01 -19.12
N CYS A 33 11.12 12.96 -18.48
CA CYS A 33 11.44 12.25 -17.23
C CYS A 33 10.45 12.52 -16.07
N GLN A 34 9.75 13.66 -16.11
CA GLN A 34 8.78 14.08 -15.09
C GLN A 34 7.43 13.36 -15.17
N GLN A 35 7.02 12.88 -16.36
CA GLN A 35 5.73 12.20 -16.54
C GLN A 35 5.75 10.73 -16.04
N ARG A 36 6.92 10.08 -16.03
CA ARG A 36 7.08 8.69 -15.53
C ARG A 36 6.67 8.54 -14.07
N HIS A 37 6.98 9.53 -13.22
CA HIS A 37 6.53 9.50 -11.84
C HIS A 37 5.03 9.67 -11.68
N ILE A 38 4.37 10.44 -12.56
CA ILE A 38 2.93 10.72 -12.43
C ILE A 38 2.11 9.51 -12.89
N THR A 39 2.52 8.81 -13.95
CA THR A 39 1.82 7.61 -14.45
C THR A 39 2.03 6.41 -13.52
N THR A 40 3.23 6.22 -12.95
CA THR A 40 3.47 5.20 -11.92
C THR A 40 2.67 5.49 -10.65
N VAL A 41 2.59 6.75 -10.21
CA VAL A 41 1.76 7.14 -9.06
C VAL A 41 0.26 6.99 -9.34
N LEU A 42 -0.21 7.15 -10.59
CA LEU A 42 -1.62 6.93 -10.97
C LEU A 42 -1.98 5.46 -11.15
N LEU A 43 -1.05 4.61 -11.58
CA LEU A 43 -1.22 3.15 -11.58
C LEU A 43 -1.21 2.58 -10.16
N VAL A 44 -0.38 3.13 -9.26
CA VAL A 44 -0.39 2.84 -7.82
C VAL A 44 -1.66 3.37 -7.14
N LYS A 45 -2.35 4.40 -7.70
CA LYS A 45 -3.60 4.92 -7.10
C LYS A 45 -4.79 3.98 -7.20
N ASN A 46 -4.76 2.96 -8.07
CA ASN A 46 -5.80 1.94 -8.15
C ASN A 46 -5.52 0.66 -7.33
N THR A 47 -4.32 0.51 -6.75
CA THR A 47 -3.93 -0.64 -5.90
C THR A 47 -4.26 -0.46 -4.41
N TRP A 48 -4.79 0.69 -3.97
CA TRP A 48 -5.11 0.98 -2.55
C TRP A 48 -6.37 0.28 -2.02
N ARG A 49 -6.93 -0.72 -2.72
CA ARG A 49 -8.13 -1.46 -2.27
C ARG A 49 -7.83 -2.58 -1.27
N ALA A 50 -6.55 -2.82 -0.94
CA ALA A 50 -6.09 -3.90 -0.07
C ALA A 50 -5.33 -3.45 1.20
N LEU A 51 -5.21 -2.14 1.43
CA LEU A 51 -4.72 -1.62 2.71
C LEU A 51 -5.87 -0.95 3.46
N ASP A 52 -6.09 -1.40 4.69
CA ASP A 52 -7.02 -0.78 5.62
C ASP A 52 -6.34 0.43 6.28
N ILE A 53 -7.11 1.48 6.59
CA ILE A 53 -6.61 2.75 7.15
C ILE A 53 -5.84 2.48 8.45
N ILE A 54 -6.33 1.59 9.32
CA ILE A 54 -5.61 1.22 10.56
C ILE A 54 -4.23 0.64 10.25
N ARG A 55 -4.11 -0.19 9.20
CA ARG A 55 -2.82 -0.79 8.82
C ARG A 55 -1.81 0.28 8.41
N VAL A 56 -2.21 1.20 7.53
CA VAL A 56 -1.33 2.30 7.07
C VAL A 56 -0.92 3.19 8.24
N LEU A 57 -1.86 3.53 9.11
CA LEU A 57 -1.57 4.32 10.31
C LEU A 57 -0.61 3.57 11.26
N SER A 58 -0.79 2.27 11.46
CA SER A 58 0.10 1.45 12.31
C SER A 58 1.52 1.39 11.76
N MET A 59 1.68 1.29 10.43
CA MET A 59 2.99 1.36 9.78
C MET A 59 3.70 2.69 10.03
N ALA A 60 2.96 3.80 10.18
CA ALA A 60 3.55 5.09 10.52
C ALA A 60 4.20 5.07 11.91
N VAL A 61 3.55 4.45 12.89
CA VAL A 61 4.04 4.29 14.27
C VAL A 61 5.22 3.32 14.32
N ASP A 62 5.11 2.18 13.63
CA ASP A 62 6.18 1.19 13.60
C ASP A 62 7.48 1.77 13.02
N SER A 63 7.37 2.56 11.94
CA SER A 63 8.50 3.30 11.39
C SER A 63 9.03 4.37 12.33
N ALA A 64 8.15 5.11 13.03
CA ALA A 64 8.58 6.09 14.03
C ALA A 64 9.41 5.44 15.15
N ARG A 65 8.92 4.32 15.69
CA ARG A 65 9.60 3.55 16.74
C ARG A 65 10.91 2.95 16.29
N ARG A 66 11.02 2.52 15.03
CA ARG A 66 12.29 2.05 14.45
C ARG A 66 13.27 3.21 14.29
N ALA A 67 12.83 4.35 13.79
CA ALA A 67 13.67 5.55 13.69
C ALA A 67 14.27 5.94 15.04
N GLY A 68 13.47 5.97 16.11
CA GLY A 68 13.95 6.29 17.47
C GLY A 68 14.95 5.30 18.08
N ARG A 69 15.17 4.13 17.46
CA ARG A 69 16.15 3.12 17.91
C ARG A 69 17.44 3.12 17.09
N ILE A 70 17.49 3.83 15.98
CA ILE A 70 18.64 3.83 15.08
C ILE A 70 19.61 4.93 15.51
N GLU A 71 20.79 4.53 15.96
CA GLU A 71 21.91 5.47 16.15
C GLU A 71 22.66 5.64 14.82
N PRO A 72 22.78 6.87 14.27
CA PRO A 72 23.38 7.11 12.95
C PRO A 72 24.92 7.08 12.99
N VAL A 73 25.49 5.98 13.45
CA VAL A 73 26.95 5.77 13.60
C VAL A 73 27.66 5.43 12.27
N SER A 74 26.90 5.09 11.23
CA SER A 74 27.41 4.77 9.90
C SER A 74 26.55 5.40 8.79
N VAL A 75 27.06 5.42 7.56
CA VAL A 75 26.31 5.94 6.39
C VAL A 75 25.07 5.10 6.11
N GLU A 76 25.17 3.78 6.33
CA GLU A 76 24.06 2.84 6.22
C GLU A 76 23.01 3.11 7.30
N ALA A 77 23.44 3.28 8.56
CA ALA A 77 22.55 3.61 9.67
C ALA A 77 21.85 4.96 9.47
N LEU A 78 22.56 5.97 8.97
CA LEU A 78 21.98 7.27 8.62
C LEU A 78 20.94 7.16 7.50
N SER A 79 21.20 6.31 6.50
CA SER A 79 20.27 6.06 5.39
C SER A 79 19.01 5.32 5.88
N ALA A 80 19.18 4.34 6.77
CA ALA A 80 18.08 3.63 7.41
C ALA A 80 17.23 4.56 8.27
N LEU A 81 17.86 5.41 9.10
CA LEU A 81 17.15 6.42 9.89
C LEU A 81 16.33 7.36 9.00
N ARG A 82 16.94 7.86 7.93
CA ARG A 82 16.27 8.74 6.95
C ARG A 82 15.05 8.04 6.33
N TRP A 83 15.20 6.77 5.95
CA TRP A 83 14.11 5.99 5.39
C TRP A 83 12.98 5.80 6.39
N GLU A 84 13.27 5.44 7.64
CA GLU A 84 12.23 5.21 8.65
C GLU A 84 11.50 6.49 9.03
N VAL A 85 12.21 7.62 9.13
CA VAL A 85 11.59 8.95 9.29
C VAL A 85 10.68 9.25 8.10
N TYR A 86 11.18 9.09 6.87
CA TYR A 86 10.40 9.34 5.67
C TYR A 86 9.14 8.46 5.61
N ALA A 87 9.30 7.15 5.85
CA ALA A 87 8.22 6.17 5.82
C ALA A 87 7.16 6.49 6.88
N SER A 88 7.57 6.86 8.09
CA SER A 88 6.65 7.27 9.16
C SER A 88 5.77 8.45 8.72
N LEU A 89 6.41 9.53 8.25
CA LEU A 89 5.70 10.74 7.82
C LEU A 89 4.80 10.47 6.61
N GLN A 90 5.28 9.70 5.63
CA GLN A 90 4.51 9.36 4.43
C GLN A 90 3.29 8.50 4.76
N ASN A 91 3.46 7.47 5.58
CA ASN A 91 2.38 6.57 5.99
C ASN A 91 1.30 7.32 6.77
N LEU A 92 1.65 8.25 7.66
CA LEU A 92 0.64 9.11 8.30
C LEU A 92 -0.17 9.86 7.25
N LEU A 93 0.47 10.57 6.33
CA LEU A 93 -0.21 11.37 5.31
C LEU A 93 -1.11 10.53 4.40
N ASP A 94 -0.68 9.33 4.01
CA ASP A 94 -1.48 8.42 3.20
C ASP A 94 -2.68 7.89 3.99
N GLY A 95 -2.50 7.55 5.28
CA GLY A 95 -3.60 7.17 6.17
C GLY A 95 -4.65 8.28 6.32
N LEU A 96 -4.23 9.55 6.46
CA LEU A 96 -5.14 10.70 6.50
C LEU A 96 -5.90 10.87 5.18
N ALA A 97 -5.21 10.71 4.04
CA ALA A 97 -5.84 10.81 2.73
C ALA A 97 -6.88 9.70 2.51
N MET A 98 -6.57 8.48 2.95
CA MET A 98 -7.51 7.36 2.93
C MET A 98 -8.72 7.64 3.83
N LEU A 99 -8.50 8.18 5.03
CA LEU A 99 -9.58 8.55 5.95
C LEU A 99 -10.52 9.60 5.35
N ILE A 100 -9.98 10.68 4.76
CA ILE A 100 -10.76 11.71 4.07
C ILE A 100 -11.58 11.11 2.93
N SER A 101 -10.99 10.19 2.17
CA SER A 101 -11.68 9.49 1.09
C SER A 101 -12.80 8.60 1.61
N ALA A 102 -12.58 7.82 2.67
CA ALA A 102 -13.56 6.93 3.28
C ALA A 102 -14.77 7.71 3.84
N LEU A 103 -14.50 8.86 4.45
CA LEU A 103 -15.50 9.78 4.96
C LEU A 103 -16.19 10.62 3.87
N ARG A 104 -15.76 10.50 2.60
CA ARG A 104 -16.27 11.25 1.45
C ARG A 104 -16.21 12.78 1.64
N LEU A 105 -15.15 13.25 2.29
CA LEU A 105 -14.93 14.67 2.53
C LEU A 105 -14.44 15.38 1.26
N ARG A 106 -14.39 16.72 1.31
CA ARG A 106 -13.83 17.51 0.20
C ARG A 106 -12.38 17.12 -0.06
N LYS A 107 -12.00 17.04 -1.34
CA LYS A 107 -10.65 16.67 -1.74
C LYS A 107 -9.66 17.78 -1.35
N PRO A 108 -8.56 17.44 -0.65
CA PRO A 108 -7.49 18.40 -0.37
C PRO A 108 -6.73 18.73 -1.65
N SER A 109 -6.29 19.99 -1.77
CA SER A 109 -5.41 20.46 -2.85
C SER A 109 -3.95 20.04 -2.63
N THR A 110 -3.54 19.85 -1.37
CA THR A 110 -2.17 19.47 -0.98
C THR A 110 -2.14 18.58 0.26
N TYR A 111 -1.02 17.89 0.51
CA TYR A 111 -0.83 17.09 1.74
C TYR A 111 -0.91 17.93 3.02
N ALA A 112 -0.51 19.19 3.00
CA ALA A 112 -0.61 20.08 4.16
C ALA A 112 -2.07 20.44 4.52
N GLU A 113 -2.99 20.32 3.56
CA GLU A 113 -4.41 20.61 3.76
C GLU A 113 -5.17 19.43 4.38
N LEU A 114 -4.58 18.23 4.44
CA LEU A 114 -5.21 17.04 5.04
C LEU A 114 -5.68 17.31 6.47
N GLY A 115 -4.84 17.92 7.30
CA GLY A 115 -5.18 18.27 8.67
C GLY A 115 -6.33 19.29 8.76
N THR A 116 -6.34 20.28 7.86
CA THR A 116 -7.39 21.30 7.81
C THR A 116 -8.75 20.67 7.47
N VAL A 117 -8.80 19.77 6.48
CA VAL A 117 -10.03 19.07 6.10
C VAL A 117 -10.58 18.24 7.28
N LEU A 118 -9.71 17.55 8.02
CA LEU A 118 -10.13 16.75 9.18
C LEU A 118 -10.59 17.60 10.37
N HIS A 119 -9.92 18.73 10.61
CA HIS A 119 -10.28 19.66 11.68
C HIS A 119 -11.62 20.35 11.40
N GLU A 120 -11.89 20.76 10.16
CA GLU A 120 -13.19 21.32 9.73
C GLU A 120 -14.38 20.40 10.07
N HIS A 121 -14.14 19.08 10.11
CA HIS A 121 -15.16 18.07 10.41
C HIS A 121 -15.10 17.55 11.86
N GLY A 122 -14.29 18.20 12.72
CA GLY A 122 -14.19 17.88 14.14
C GLY A 122 -13.51 16.55 14.46
N ILE A 123 -12.72 15.99 13.53
CA ILE A 123 -12.06 14.69 13.69
C ILE A 123 -10.76 14.83 14.49
N ILE A 124 -10.04 15.94 14.30
CA ILE A 124 -8.79 16.24 14.99
C ILE A 124 -8.80 17.65 15.57
N GLY A 125 -7.95 17.91 16.56
CA GLY A 125 -7.83 19.22 17.19
C GLY A 125 -6.86 20.18 16.47
N PRO A 126 -6.79 21.46 16.90
CA PRO A 126 -5.90 22.45 16.30
C PRO A 126 -4.41 22.15 16.51
N ALA A 127 -4.04 21.39 17.54
CA ALA A 127 -2.66 20.93 17.74
C ALA A 127 -2.28 19.89 16.68
N ASP A 128 -3.16 18.91 16.44
CA ASP A 128 -2.99 17.86 15.43
C ASP A 128 -2.96 18.46 14.02
N GLU A 129 -3.80 19.44 13.71
CA GLU A 129 -3.75 20.15 12.42
C GLU A 129 -2.38 20.78 12.18
N ARG A 130 -1.81 21.45 13.19
CA ARG A 130 -0.47 22.04 13.10
C ARG A 130 0.59 20.95 12.91
N LEU A 131 0.48 19.83 13.61
CA LEU A 131 1.39 18.70 13.45
C LEU A 131 1.36 18.16 12.01
N VAL A 132 0.18 17.93 11.43
CA VAL A 132 0.04 17.45 10.05
C VAL A 132 0.69 18.41 9.04
N LYS A 133 0.55 19.73 9.24
CA LYS A 133 1.24 20.73 8.40
C LYS A 133 2.77 20.61 8.50
N HIS A 134 3.30 20.39 9.72
CA HIS A 134 4.73 20.17 9.93
C HIS A 134 5.17 18.86 9.26
N VAL A 135 4.46 17.75 9.49
CA VAL A 135 4.72 16.44 8.85
C VAL A 135 4.80 16.56 7.34
N ALA A 136 3.81 17.19 6.69
CA ALA A 136 3.77 17.36 5.24
C ALA A 136 4.99 18.15 4.71
N ARG A 137 5.40 19.19 5.44
CA ARG A 137 6.57 20.00 5.09
C ARG A 137 7.87 19.23 5.31
N THR A 138 8.03 18.60 6.46
CA THR A 138 9.20 17.79 6.82
C THR A 138 9.40 16.65 5.84
N ARG A 139 8.32 15.93 5.49
CA ARG A 139 8.35 14.89 4.46
C ARG A 139 8.89 15.42 3.13
N ASN A 140 8.46 16.60 2.69
CA ASN A 140 8.97 17.18 1.45
C ASN A 140 10.47 17.52 1.54
N VAL A 141 10.94 17.98 2.70
CA VAL A 141 12.37 18.24 2.93
C VAL A 141 13.18 16.94 2.90
N VAL A 142 12.70 15.89 3.56
CA VAL A 142 13.36 14.57 3.58
C VAL A 142 13.35 13.91 2.19
N ALA A 143 12.27 14.06 1.41
CA ALA A 143 12.13 13.50 0.08
C ALA A 143 12.97 14.21 -1.00
N HIS A 144 13.09 15.54 -0.94
CA HIS A 144 13.85 16.32 -1.92
C HIS A 144 15.33 16.39 -1.53
N ALA A 145 16.04 15.30 -1.81
CA ALA A 145 17.46 15.08 -1.54
C ALA A 145 18.43 15.94 -2.40
N TYR A 146 18.46 17.26 -2.20
CA TYR A 146 19.57 18.12 -2.69
C TYR A 146 20.18 19.07 -1.64
N ARG A 147 19.67 19.10 -0.41
CA ARG A 147 20.42 19.64 0.73
C ARG A 147 20.95 18.47 1.56
N ARG A 148 22.22 18.56 1.94
CA ARG A 148 22.76 17.74 3.04
C ARG A 148 21.92 18.07 4.26
N LEU A 149 20.88 17.27 4.51
CA LEU A 149 20.24 17.19 5.82
C LEU A 149 21.35 16.69 6.73
N GLU A 150 21.82 17.57 7.61
CA GLU A 150 22.85 17.23 8.58
C GLU A 150 22.26 16.24 9.59
N VAL A 151 23.12 15.41 10.19
CA VAL A 151 22.69 14.32 11.09
C VAL A 151 21.81 14.85 12.22
N ASP A 152 22.17 16.02 12.76
CA ASP A 152 21.45 16.66 13.87
C ASP A 152 20.02 17.06 13.46
N GLU A 153 19.81 17.60 12.25
CA GLU A 153 18.48 17.99 11.77
C GLU A 153 17.54 16.78 11.61
N LEU A 154 18.09 15.63 11.21
CA LEU A 154 17.32 14.38 11.09
C LEU A 154 17.00 13.80 12.48
N MET A 155 17.91 13.94 13.43
CA MET A 155 17.69 13.54 14.82
C MET A 155 16.65 14.42 15.49
N ASP A 156 16.63 15.73 15.25
CA ASP A 156 15.59 16.63 15.77
C ASP A 156 14.19 16.21 15.28
N ILE A 157 14.08 15.83 14.00
CA ILE A 157 12.85 15.27 13.44
C ILE A 157 12.49 13.93 14.09
N ALA A 158 13.47 13.09 14.44
CA ALA A 158 13.18 11.82 15.10
C ALA A 158 12.68 12.01 16.55
N HIS A 159 13.13 13.05 17.25
CA HIS A 159 12.83 13.23 18.68
C HIS A 159 11.61 14.11 18.96
N GLU A 160 11.30 15.10 18.12
CA GLU A 160 10.21 16.05 18.39
C GLU A 160 8.86 15.68 17.75
N PRO A 161 8.73 15.58 16.41
CA PRO A 161 7.44 15.34 15.77
C PRO A 161 6.98 13.88 15.83
N LEU A 162 7.88 12.89 15.96
CA LEU A 162 7.48 11.47 15.95
C LEU A 162 6.65 11.06 17.18
N PRO A 163 6.98 11.44 18.43
CA PRO A 163 6.11 11.12 19.57
C PRO A 163 4.70 11.72 19.45
N SER A 164 4.62 12.96 18.96
CA SER A 164 3.33 13.63 18.72
C SER A 164 2.54 12.95 17.59
N LEU A 165 3.24 12.39 16.59
CA LEU A 165 2.64 11.60 15.51
C LEU A 165 2.05 10.30 16.05
N GLU A 166 2.75 9.61 16.96
CA GLU A 166 2.22 8.39 17.59
C GLU A 166 0.90 8.67 18.32
N GLU A 167 0.83 9.73 19.12
CA GLU A 167 -0.39 10.12 19.82
C GLU A 167 -1.55 10.45 18.85
N LEU A 168 -1.26 11.16 17.76
CA LEU A 168 -2.25 11.44 16.71
C LEU A 168 -2.75 10.14 16.05
N VAL A 169 -1.84 9.23 15.70
CA VAL A 169 -2.19 7.96 15.08
C VAL A 169 -3.10 7.13 16.00
N GLU A 170 -2.81 7.07 17.30
CA GLU A 170 -3.64 6.33 18.26
C GLU A 170 -5.08 6.88 18.33
N LYS A 171 -5.24 8.21 18.32
CA LYS A 171 -6.55 8.88 18.23
C LYS A 171 -7.28 8.50 16.93
N LEU A 172 -6.58 8.53 15.80
CA LEU A 172 -7.15 8.22 14.49
C LEU A 172 -7.54 6.75 14.35
N ILE A 173 -6.72 5.82 14.84
CA ILE A 173 -7.04 4.38 14.85
C ILE A 173 -8.31 4.15 15.68
N SER A 174 -8.42 4.79 16.85
CA SER A 174 -9.62 4.68 17.70
C SER A 174 -10.87 5.20 16.96
N PHE A 175 -10.75 6.37 16.31
CA PHE A 175 -11.82 6.93 15.48
C PHE A 175 -12.23 6.02 14.32
N VAL A 176 -11.27 5.44 13.59
CA VAL A 176 -11.52 4.52 12.47
C VAL A 176 -12.26 3.27 12.94
N LYS A 177 -11.87 2.69 14.09
CA LYS A 177 -12.55 1.54 14.70
C LYS A 177 -13.98 1.85 15.09
N GLU A 178 -14.21 2.95 15.79
CA GLU A 178 -15.55 3.36 16.24
C GLU A 178 -16.50 3.60 15.07
N ARG A 179 -16.01 4.21 13.99
CA ARG A 179 -16.78 4.53 12.80
C ARG A 179 -16.83 3.40 11.76
N ARG A 180 -16.12 2.28 11.99
CA ARG A 180 -15.99 1.14 11.08
C ARG A 180 -15.61 1.57 9.65
N LEU A 181 -14.61 2.44 9.55
CA LEU A 181 -14.22 3.08 8.27
C LEU A 181 -13.21 2.29 7.46
N ASP A 182 -12.53 1.33 8.08
CA ASP A 182 -11.72 0.39 7.34
C ASP A 182 -12.62 -0.42 6.41
N PRO A 183 -12.14 -0.77 5.19
CA PRO A 183 -12.70 -1.88 4.44
C PRO A 183 -12.64 -3.03 5.43
N SER A 184 -13.80 -3.38 5.90
CA SER A 184 -13.90 -4.28 7.00
C SER A 184 -13.22 -5.59 6.57
N ASN A 185 -12.40 -6.14 7.46
CA ASN A 185 -12.25 -7.60 7.53
C ASN A 185 -13.62 -8.30 7.83
N GLU A 186 -14.77 -7.63 7.59
CA GLU A 186 -16.09 -8.23 7.37
C GLU A 186 -15.97 -9.08 6.11
N GLY A 187 -15.44 -10.27 6.30
CA GLY A 187 -15.09 -11.17 5.21
C GLY A 187 -14.29 -12.36 5.68
N ILE A 188 -13.76 -12.32 6.90
CA ILE A 188 -13.21 -13.49 7.56
C ILE A 188 -14.23 -13.91 8.61
N PRO A 189 -15.11 -14.87 8.31
CA PRO A 189 -15.83 -15.55 9.38
C PRO A 189 -14.81 -15.97 10.43
N GLU A 190 -15.07 -15.79 11.72
CA GLU A 190 -14.20 -16.29 12.81
C GLU A 190 -13.75 -17.75 12.54
N ARG A 191 -14.64 -18.52 11.90
CA ARG A 191 -14.41 -19.88 11.38
C ARG A 191 -13.17 -20.02 10.50
N LEU A 192 -12.87 -19.07 9.61
CA LEU A 192 -11.66 -19.12 8.79
C LEU A 192 -10.40 -18.90 9.63
N SER A 193 -10.44 -18.00 10.62
CA SER A 193 -9.31 -17.81 11.53
C SER A 193 -8.98 -19.10 12.30
N ASP A 194 -10.00 -19.86 12.70
CA ASP A 194 -9.81 -21.14 13.37
C ASP A 194 -9.23 -22.22 12.45
N VAL A 195 -9.68 -22.28 11.18
CA VAL A 195 -9.11 -23.17 10.16
C VAL A 195 -7.62 -22.87 9.96
N PHE A 196 -7.24 -21.60 9.80
CA PHE A 196 -5.83 -21.23 9.58
C PHE A 196 -4.95 -21.53 10.79
N LYS A 197 -5.43 -21.28 12.01
CA LYS A 197 -4.71 -21.59 13.25
C LYS A 197 -4.48 -23.10 13.41
N ARG A 198 -5.53 -23.91 13.21
CA ARG A 198 -5.45 -25.38 13.31
C ARG A 198 -4.46 -25.99 12.34
N ASN A 199 -4.40 -25.45 11.12
CA ASN A 199 -3.49 -25.91 10.07
C ASN A 199 -2.06 -25.35 10.21
N ASP A 200 -1.80 -24.55 11.25
CA ASP A 200 -0.52 -23.89 11.49
C ASP A 200 -0.08 -23.02 10.30
N ILE A 201 -1.01 -22.26 9.72
CA ILE A 201 -0.72 -21.36 8.61
C ILE A 201 0.11 -20.17 9.09
N LEU A 202 1.00 -19.64 8.24
CA LEU A 202 1.76 -18.42 8.53
C LEU A 202 1.02 -17.19 8.04
N LEU A 203 0.63 -17.18 6.76
CA LEU A 203 -0.11 -16.09 6.12
C LEU A 203 -1.19 -16.65 5.20
N ALA A 204 -2.31 -15.94 5.09
CA ALA A 204 -3.34 -16.18 4.09
C ALA A 204 -3.75 -14.84 3.47
N TYR A 205 -3.76 -14.77 2.15
CA TYR A 205 -4.27 -13.64 1.38
C TYR A 205 -5.42 -14.10 0.50
N LEU A 206 -6.51 -13.35 0.46
CA LEU A 206 -7.51 -13.47 -0.59
C LEU A 206 -7.02 -12.63 -1.76
N PHE A 207 -6.85 -13.21 -2.93
CA PHE A 207 -6.43 -12.49 -4.13
C PHE A 207 -7.46 -12.68 -5.25
N GLY A 208 -7.12 -12.25 -6.46
CA GLY A 208 -8.02 -12.42 -7.60
C GLY A 208 -9.22 -11.48 -7.60
N SER A 209 -10.33 -11.93 -8.22
CA SER A 209 -11.47 -11.06 -8.53
C SER A 209 -12.18 -10.52 -7.29
N ARG A 210 -12.28 -11.35 -6.25
CA ARG A 210 -12.90 -10.97 -4.97
C ARG A 210 -12.06 -9.93 -4.22
N ALA A 211 -10.73 -10.01 -4.31
CA ALA A 211 -9.85 -9.01 -3.74
C ALA A 211 -9.96 -7.65 -4.46
N ARG A 212 -10.04 -7.65 -5.80
CA ARG A 212 -10.14 -6.41 -6.61
C ARG A 212 -11.52 -5.73 -6.53
N GLY A 213 -12.55 -6.47 -6.13
CA GLY A 213 -13.94 -5.99 -6.06
C GLY A 213 -14.63 -5.95 -7.42
N ASP A 214 -14.18 -6.75 -8.38
CA ASP A 214 -14.82 -6.98 -9.69
C ASP A 214 -15.56 -8.34 -9.74
N ALA A 215 -15.62 -9.06 -8.62
CA ALA A 215 -16.27 -10.36 -8.49
C ALA A 215 -17.79 -10.31 -8.69
N ARG A 216 -18.32 -11.40 -9.26
CA ARG A 216 -19.75 -11.74 -9.31
C ARG A 216 -20.07 -12.74 -8.21
N GLU A 217 -21.36 -12.99 -7.98
CA GLU A 217 -21.80 -13.97 -6.97
C GLU A 217 -21.18 -15.37 -7.19
N GLU A 218 -21.01 -15.74 -8.46
CA GLU A 218 -20.44 -17.01 -8.93
C GLU A 218 -18.90 -17.03 -9.02
N SER A 219 -18.20 -15.96 -8.60
CA SER A 219 -16.74 -15.93 -8.70
C SER A 219 -16.07 -16.84 -7.67
N ASP A 220 -14.93 -17.42 -8.02
CA ASP A 220 -14.15 -18.25 -7.12
C ASP A 220 -13.47 -17.42 -6.03
N TYR A 221 -13.13 -18.08 -4.92
CA TYR A 221 -12.32 -17.54 -3.84
C TYR A 221 -10.88 -18.04 -3.99
N ASP A 222 -10.02 -17.15 -4.47
CA ASP A 222 -8.60 -17.45 -4.67
C ASP A 222 -7.82 -17.11 -3.38
N PHE A 223 -7.31 -18.11 -2.68
CA PHE A 223 -6.49 -17.94 -1.49
C PHE A 223 -5.02 -18.27 -1.74
N ALA A 224 -4.14 -17.34 -1.38
CA ALA A 224 -2.70 -17.52 -1.41
C ALA A 224 -2.17 -17.71 0.01
N ILE A 225 -1.58 -18.88 0.27
CA ILE A 225 -1.25 -19.34 1.61
C ILE A 225 0.26 -19.52 1.74
N LEU A 226 0.84 -18.90 2.77
CA LEU A 226 2.20 -19.22 3.21
C LEU A 226 2.11 -20.25 4.34
N PHE A 227 2.60 -21.45 4.09
CA PHE A 227 2.60 -22.55 5.06
C PHE A 227 3.88 -22.56 5.91
N GLY A 228 5.03 -22.13 5.36
CA GLY A 228 6.32 -22.23 6.03
C GLY A 228 6.89 -23.66 6.08
N ARG A 229 6.25 -24.59 5.38
CA ARG A 229 6.65 -25.99 5.24
C ARG A 229 6.30 -26.47 3.84
N ALA A 230 6.96 -27.54 3.40
CA ALA A 230 6.63 -28.18 2.14
C ALA A 230 5.23 -28.81 2.24
N VAL A 231 4.27 -28.23 1.52
CA VAL A 231 2.92 -28.77 1.33
C VAL A 231 2.79 -29.18 -0.13
N GLY A 232 2.26 -30.39 -0.35
CA GLY A 232 1.93 -30.88 -1.68
C GLY A 232 0.48 -30.55 -2.04
N VAL A 233 0.11 -30.81 -3.30
CA VAL A 233 -1.25 -30.52 -3.84
C VAL A 233 -2.37 -31.09 -2.96
N LEU A 234 -2.18 -32.28 -2.39
CA LEU A 234 -3.21 -32.88 -1.52
C LEU A 234 -3.50 -32.02 -0.27
N GLY A 235 -2.48 -31.39 0.32
CA GLY A 235 -2.67 -30.50 1.47
C GLY A 235 -3.29 -29.16 1.10
N GLU A 236 -3.07 -28.67 -0.12
CA GLU A 236 -3.76 -27.48 -0.65
C GLU A 236 -5.26 -27.78 -0.83
N VAL A 237 -5.59 -28.96 -1.38
CA VAL A 237 -6.97 -29.42 -1.54
C VAL A 237 -7.69 -29.62 -0.21
N GLU A 238 -7.04 -30.24 0.77
CA GLU A 238 -7.59 -30.40 2.12
C GLU A 238 -7.91 -29.05 2.77
N LEU A 239 -6.99 -28.08 2.65
CA LEU A 239 -7.22 -26.73 3.16
C LEU A 239 -8.35 -26.01 2.41
N ALA A 240 -8.45 -26.18 1.08
CA ALA A 240 -9.53 -25.61 0.29
C ALA A 240 -10.90 -26.12 0.73
N ILE A 241 -11.02 -27.41 1.05
CA ILE A 241 -12.25 -28.01 1.59
C ILE A 241 -12.58 -27.40 2.96
N GLU A 242 -11.61 -27.30 3.87
CA GLU A 242 -11.85 -26.71 5.20
C GLU A 242 -12.27 -25.23 5.12
N ILE A 243 -11.67 -24.47 4.20
CA ILE A 243 -12.03 -23.08 3.92
C ILE A 243 -13.46 -23.01 3.35
N ALA A 244 -13.81 -23.87 2.40
CA ALA A 244 -15.13 -23.93 1.80
C ALA A 244 -16.22 -24.25 2.83
N ASP A 245 -15.97 -25.23 3.70
CA ASP A 245 -16.85 -25.60 4.80
C ASP A 245 -17.06 -24.43 5.78
N ALA A 246 -15.98 -23.71 6.12
CA ALA A 246 -16.04 -22.54 6.98
C ALA A 246 -16.85 -21.39 6.36
N LEU A 247 -16.78 -21.23 5.03
CA LEU A 247 -17.52 -20.25 4.25
C LEU A 247 -18.96 -20.68 3.92
N GLY A 248 -19.29 -21.97 4.07
CA GLY A 248 -20.59 -22.53 3.69
C GLY A 248 -20.85 -22.51 2.18
N ILE A 249 -19.79 -22.63 1.38
CA ILE A 249 -19.85 -22.65 -0.09
C ILE A 249 -19.32 -23.98 -0.64
N PRO A 250 -19.64 -24.31 -1.91
CA PRO A 250 -19.07 -25.48 -2.56
C PRO A 250 -17.53 -25.42 -2.65
N ALA A 251 -16.86 -26.55 -2.41
CA ALA A 251 -15.39 -26.64 -2.42
C ALA A 251 -14.76 -26.35 -3.80
N ASP A 252 -15.49 -26.57 -4.88
CA ASP A 252 -15.10 -26.22 -6.25
C ASP A 252 -15.03 -24.71 -6.51
N ARG A 253 -15.51 -23.88 -5.57
CA ARG A 253 -15.40 -22.40 -5.62
C ARG A 253 -14.24 -21.84 -4.78
N VAL A 254 -13.40 -22.70 -4.22
CA VAL A 254 -12.24 -22.27 -3.41
C VAL A 254 -10.98 -22.81 -4.07
N ASP A 255 -10.09 -21.90 -4.46
CA ASP A 255 -8.74 -22.25 -4.93
C ASP A 255 -7.71 -21.86 -3.86
N VAL A 256 -6.74 -22.73 -3.65
CA VAL A 256 -5.67 -22.54 -2.67
C VAL A 256 -4.33 -22.76 -3.36
N ILE A 257 -3.51 -21.71 -3.36
CA ILE A 257 -2.14 -21.77 -3.88
C ILE A 257 -1.12 -21.60 -2.76
N SER A 258 -0.03 -22.37 -2.81
CA SER A 258 1.11 -22.19 -1.91
C SER A 258 2.03 -21.05 -2.36
N LEU A 259 2.21 -20.06 -1.49
CA LEU A 259 3.21 -18.99 -1.63
C LEU A 259 4.65 -19.47 -1.35
N ASP A 260 4.83 -20.65 -0.74
CA ASP A 260 6.16 -21.24 -0.53
C ASP A 260 6.79 -21.69 -1.85
N ARG A 261 5.96 -21.95 -2.88
CA ARG A 261 6.39 -22.44 -4.21
C ARG A 261 5.91 -21.56 -5.36
N ALA A 262 5.19 -20.49 -5.08
CA ALA A 262 4.71 -19.55 -6.09
C ALA A 262 5.89 -18.92 -6.84
N ASP A 263 5.70 -18.71 -8.13
CA ASP A 263 6.58 -17.88 -8.93
C ASP A 263 6.53 -16.42 -8.46
N LEU A 264 7.60 -15.68 -8.76
CA LEU A 264 7.76 -14.31 -8.30
C LEU A 264 6.63 -13.39 -8.78
N ASP A 265 6.14 -13.59 -10.00
CA ASP A 265 5.04 -12.78 -10.56
C ASP A 265 3.76 -12.97 -9.76
N LEU A 266 3.41 -14.22 -9.43
CA LEU A 266 2.25 -14.53 -8.60
C LEU A 266 2.40 -14.01 -7.17
N ALA A 267 3.55 -14.22 -6.53
CA ALA A 267 3.81 -13.72 -5.19
C ALA A 267 3.73 -12.18 -5.14
N PHE A 268 4.33 -11.50 -6.11
CA PHE A 268 4.27 -10.04 -6.24
C PHE A 268 2.83 -9.56 -6.49
N LYS A 269 2.08 -10.24 -7.36
CA LYS A 269 0.67 -9.95 -7.60
C LYS A 269 -0.17 -10.11 -6.32
N VAL A 270 0.04 -11.16 -5.54
CA VAL A 270 -0.66 -11.40 -4.27
C VAL A 270 -0.38 -10.28 -3.27
N ILE A 271 0.88 -9.85 -3.14
CA ILE A 271 1.21 -8.75 -2.22
C ILE A 271 0.61 -7.42 -2.69
N ARG A 272 0.58 -7.19 -4.01
CA ARG A 272 0.09 -5.94 -4.59
C ARG A 272 -1.43 -5.82 -4.58
N GLU A 273 -2.14 -6.91 -4.86
CA GLU A 273 -3.59 -6.91 -5.10
C GLU A 273 -4.39 -7.68 -4.06
N GLY A 274 -3.74 -8.57 -3.31
CA GLY A 274 -4.38 -9.45 -2.35
C GLY A 274 -4.72 -8.74 -1.04
N LYS A 275 -5.85 -9.11 -0.46
CA LYS A 275 -6.30 -8.70 0.87
C LYS A 275 -5.76 -9.69 1.89
N LEU A 276 -5.07 -9.21 2.93
CA LEU A 276 -4.61 -10.09 4.00
C LEU A 276 -5.82 -10.62 4.78
N VAL A 277 -5.94 -11.94 4.83
CA VAL A 277 -6.97 -12.65 5.57
C VAL A 277 -6.39 -13.08 6.92
N TYR A 278 -5.26 -13.77 6.94
CA TYR A 278 -4.68 -14.23 8.19
C TYR A 278 -3.18 -13.98 8.23
N ALA A 279 -2.68 -13.59 9.41
CA ALA A 279 -1.27 -13.59 9.72
C ALA A 279 -1.07 -14.15 11.11
N ARG A 280 -0.13 -15.09 11.26
CA ARG A 280 0.29 -15.61 12.56
C ARG A 280 0.90 -14.50 13.41
N ASP A 281 1.79 -13.72 12.79
CA ASP A 281 2.44 -12.55 13.38
C ASP A 281 2.88 -11.58 12.27
N GLU A 282 2.99 -10.30 12.64
CA GLU A 282 3.29 -9.23 11.68
C GLU A 282 4.75 -9.28 11.17
N ASP A 283 5.69 -9.83 11.95
CA ASP A 283 7.08 -9.93 11.53
C ASP A 283 7.26 -10.97 10.40
N THR A 284 6.54 -12.08 10.46
CA THR A 284 6.49 -13.10 9.41
C THR A 284 5.93 -12.51 8.12
N ARG A 285 4.84 -11.76 8.21
CA ARG A 285 4.26 -11.04 7.07
C ARG A 285 5.23 -10.03 6.47
N ARG A 286 5.79 -9.13 7.28
CA ARG A 286 6.73 -8.10 6.83
C ARG A 286 7.96 -8.71 6.15
N ARG A 287 8.53 -9.78 6.71
CA ARG A 287 9.67 -10.48 6.11
C ARG A 287 9.32 -11.11 4.76
N PHE A 288 8.15 -11.73 4.65
CA PHE A 288 7.68 -12.30 3.39
C PHE A 288 7.48 -11.20 2.33
N GLU A 289 6.73 -10.15 2.67
CA GLU A 289 6.43 -9.04 1.75
C GLU A 289 7.72 -8.33 1.29
N ALA A 290 8.62 -8.02 2.23
CA ALA A 290 9.89 -7.37 1.92
C ALA A 290 10.76 -8.23 0.98
N ARG A 291 10.86 -9.54 1.23
CA ARG A 291 11.63 -10.46 0.37
C ARG A 291 11.09 -10.44 -1.06
N VAL A 292 9.79 -10.62 -1.24
CA VAL A 292 9.20 -10.64 -2.59
C VAL A 292 9.37 -9.31 -3.31
N LEU A 293 9.29 -8.17 -2.59
CA LEU A 293 9.54 -6.86 -3.18
C LEU A 293 11.00 -6.69 -3.62
N VAL A 294 11.96 -7.12 -2.80
CA VAL A 294 13.39 -7.09 -3.16
C VAL A 294 13.65 -7.98 -4.37
N ASP A 295 13.16 -9.23 -4.34
CA ASP A 295 13.33 -10.17 -5.45
C ASP A 295 12.73 -9.60 -6.75
N ALA A 296 11.56 -8.96 -6.67
CA ALA A 296 10.90 -8.35 -7.83
C ALA A 296 11.67 -7.15 -8.39
N LEU A 297 12.30 -6.34 -7.54
CA LEU A 297 13.17 -5.23 -7.96
C LEU A 297 14.44 -5.76 -8.65
N ASP A 298 15.10 -6.75 -8.06
CA ASP A 298 16.30 -7.38 -8.63
C ASP A 298 15.99 -8.02 -9.99
N PHE A 299 14.82 -8.66 -10.12
CA PHE A 299 14.36 -9.23 -11.38
C PHE A 299 14.11 -8.16 -12.44
N HIS A 300 13.49 -7.02 -12.07
CA HIS A 300 13.28 -5.90 -13.00
C HIS A 300 14.60 -5.33 -13.50
N ASP A 301 15.57 -5.12 -12.61
CA ASP A 301 16.90 -4.61 -12.96
C ASP A 301 17.64 -5.56 -13.91
N LEU A 302 17.52 -6.88 -13.69
CA LEU A 302 18.08 -7.90 -14.59
C LEU A 302 17.42 -7.87 -15.98
N MET A 303 16.09 -7.71 -16.03
CA MET A 303 15.32 -7.63 -17.27
C MET A 303 15.66 -6.37 -18.08
N ASP A 304 15.88 -5.23 -17.41
CA ASP A 304 16.32 -4.00 -18.06
C ASP A 304 17.70 -4.17 -18.73
N ILE A 305 18.64 -4.83 -18.05
CA ILE A 305 19.96 -5.16 -18.62
C ILE A 305 19.81 -6.12 -19.81
N TYR A 306 18.94 -7.12 -19.70
CA TYR A 306 18.70 -8.11 -20.76
C TYR A 306 18.09 -7.45 -22.01
N VAL A 307 17.07 -6.60 -21.85
CA VAL A 307 16.43 -5.86 -22.94
C VAL A 307 17.40 -4.88 -23.58
N ALA A 308 18.22 -4.17 -22.79
CA ALA A 308 19.26 -3.27 -23.32
C ALA A 308 20.30 -4.02 -24.16
N ARG A 309 20.65 -5.27 -23.79
CA ARG A 309 21.56 -6.14 -24.55
C ARG A 309 20.93 -6.76 -25.79
N LEU A 310 19.63 -7.01 -25.79
CA LEU A 310 18.91 -7.47 -26.99
C LEU A 310 18.70 -6.32 -28.00
N GLY A 311 18.49 -5.10 -27.52
CA GLY A 311 18.36 -3.90 -28.37
C GLY A 311 19.66 -3.42 -29.02
N THR A 312 20.81 -3.92 -28.56
CA THR A 312 22.15 -3.57 -29.09
C THR A 312 22.70 -4.56 -30.12
N ARG A 313 21.97 -5.63 -30.45
CA ARG A 313 22.25 -6.46 -31.63
C ARG A 313 21.55 -5.87 -32.86
N LYS A 314 22.21 -4.92 -33.51
CA LYS A 314 21.98 -4.57 -34.93
C LYS A 314 23.27 -4.74 -35.70
#